data_AF-A0A286PGL0-F1
#
_entry.id   AF-A0A286PGL0-F1
#
_cell.length_a   1.000
_cell.length_b   1.000
_cell.length_c   1.000
_cell.angle_alpha   90.00
_cell.angle_beta   90.00
_cell.angle_gamma   90.00
#
_symmetry.space_group_name_H-M   'P 1'
#
loop_
_entity.id
_entity.type
_entity.pdbx_description
1 polymer ?
#
loop_
_entity_poly.entity_id
_entity_poly.type
_entity_poly.pdbx_seq_one_letter_code
_entity_poly.pdbx_strand_id
1 'polypeptide(L)' 'MIAKEVQPVLVALPRGGVELVEARHHNPTDEPPLFFVHYWAVGDAVSPAKAIRRAVDTTDVVPMPGGAA' A
#
# COMPACT_ATOMS: atom_id res chain seq x y z
N MET A 1 -1.31 7.58 1.48
CA MET A 1 -2.33 7.40 0.44
C MET A 1 -3.42 8.42 0.64
N ILE A 2 -4.05 8.89 -0.42
CA ILE A 2 -5.27 9.71 -0.35
C ILE A 2 -6.52 8.82 -0.41
N ALA A 3 -7.69 9.36 -0.05
CA ALA A 3 -8.92 8.58 0.13
C ALA A 3 -9.26 7.64 -1.04
N LYS A 4 -9.08 8.10 -2.30
CA LYS A 4 -9.38 7.31 -3.50
C LYS A 4 -8.47 6.07 -3.68
N GLU A 5 -7.27 6.08 -3.08
CA GLU A 5 -6.27 5.01 -3.20
C GLU A 5 -6.43 3.93 -2.12
N VAL A 6 -7.12 4.24 -1.02
CA VAL A 6 -7.21 3.36 0.15
C VAL A 6 -7.88 2.04 -0.20
N GLN A 7 -9.09 2.07 -0.75
CA GLN A 7 -9.85 0.85 -1.04
C GLN A 7 -9.14 -0.09 -2.04
N PRO A 8 -8.59 0.40 -3.16
CA PRO A 8 -7.77 -0.43 -4.05
C PRO A 8 -6.63 -1.16 -3.33
N VAL A 9 -5.88 -0.46 -2.46
CA VAL A 9 -4.78 -1.05 -1.69
C VAL A 9 -5.27 -2.06 -0.66
N LEU A 10 -6.36 -1.73 0.05
CA LEU A 10 -6.99 -2.63 1.03
C LEU A 10 -7.42 -3.97 0.44
N VAL A 11 -7.76 -4.00 -0.86
CA VAL A 11 -8.15 -5.22 -1.57
C VAL A 11 -6.95 -5.92 -2.22
N ALA A 12 -5.97 -5.18 -2.73
CA ALA A 12 -4.86 -5.74 -3.49
C ALA A 12 -3.92 -6.61 -2.63
N LEU A 13 -3.60 -6.16 -1.41
CA LEU A 13 -2.63 -6.84 -0.53
C LEU A 13 -3.14 -8.19 0.02
N PRO A 14 -4.38 -8.31 0.53
CA PRO A 14 -4.91 -9.60 1.01
C PRO A 14 -5.00 -10.66 -0.08
N ARG A 15 -5.28 -10.27 -1.33
CA ARG A 15 -5.26 -11.19 -2.49
C ARG A 15 -3.88 -11.79 -2.76
N GLY A 16 -2.82 -11.16 -2.27
CA GLY A 16 -1.44 -11.63 -2.37
C GLY A 16 -0.91 -12.29 -1.09
N GLY A 17 -1.78 -12.63 -0.13
CA GLY A 17 -1.36 -13.23 1.14
C GLY A 17 -0.71 -12.25 2.12
N VAL A 18 -0.96 -10.95 1.96
CA VAL A 18 -0.47 -9.89 2.85
C VAL A 18 -1.65 -9.36 3.67
N GLU A 19 -1.67 -9.70 4.96
CA GLU A 19 -2.81 -9.51 5.85
C GLU A 19 -2.88 -8.08 6.40
N LEU A 20 -4.06 -7.47 6.37
CA LEU A 20 -4.29 -6.15 6.96
C LEU A 20 -4.24 -6.25 8.48
N VAL A 21 -3.39 -5.44 9.10
CA VAL A 21 -3.31 -5.31 10.56
C VAL A 21 -4.08 -4.09 11.03
N GLU A 22 -3.89 -2.94 10.38
CA GLU A 22 -4.49 -1.68 10.79
C GLU A 22 -4.59 -0.69 9.62
N ALA A 23 -5.62 0.16 9.63
CA ALA A 23 -5.70 1.36 8.81
C ALA A 23 -6.00 2.57 9.70
N ARG A 24 -5.22 3.65 9.55
CA ARG A 24 -5.24 4.81 10.46
C ARG A 24 -4.94 6.12 9.74
N HIS A 25 -5.43 7.20 10.32
CA HIS A 25 -5.22 8.59 9.89
C HIS A 25 -5.02 9.45 11.16
N HIS A 26 -4.02 10.34 11.17
CA HIS A 26 -3.57 11.06 12.39
C HIS A 26 -3.85 12.54 12.41
N ASN A 27 -3.98 13.18 11.24
CA ASN A 27 -3.81 14.61 11.15
C ASN A 27 -5.15 15.26 10.78
N PRO A 28 -5.94 15.77 11.74
CA PRO A 28 -7.34 16.11 11.48
C PRO A 28 -7.57 17.22 10.43
N THR A 29 -6.51 17.90 10.02
CA THR A 29 -6.55 19.09 9.15
C THR A 29 -5.69 18.94 7.90
N ASP A 30 -5.17 17.75 7.58
CA ASP A 30 -4.49 17.56 6.30
C ASP A 30 -5.50 17.57 5.13
N GLU A 31 -5.08 18.17 4.03
CA GLU A 31 -5.88 18.22 2.79
C GLU A 31 -4.93 18.02 1.60
N PRO A 32 -5.08 16.92 0.83
CA PRO A 32 -6.02 15.82 1.05
C PRO A 32 -5.67 14.97 2.29
N PRO A 33 -6.67 14.33 2.95
CA PRO A 33 -6.40 13.44 4.08
C PRO A 33 -5.48 12.28 3.73
N LEU A 34 -4.48 12.04 4.58
CA LEU A 34 -3.51 10.97 4.40
C LEU A 34 -3.81 9.76 5.29
N PHE A 35 -3.94 8.61 4.61
CA PHE A 35 -4.16 7.32 5.24
C PHE A 35 -2.87 6.49 5.24
N PHE A 36 -2.66 5.82 6.36
CA PHE A 36 -1.55 4.89 6.62
C PHE A 36 -2.13 3.51 6.93
N VAL A 37 -1.45 2.48 6.45
CA VAL A 37 -1.88 1.09 6.60
C VAL A 37 -0.71 0.23 7.06
N HIS A 38 -0.99 -0.69 7.97
CA HIS A 38 -0.06 -1.69 8.47
C HIS A 38 -0.48 -3.06 7.97
N TYR A 39 0.48 -3.82 7.47
CA TYR A 39 0.27 -5.17 6.93
C TYR A 39 1.29 -6.15 7.49
N TRP A 40 0.91 -7.42 7.51
CA TRP A 40 1.73 -8.52 7.96
C TRP A 40 1.79 -9.62 6.89
N ALA A 41 2.99 -10.16 6.66
CA ALA A 41 3.19 -11.33 5.81
C ALA A 41 4.43 -12.10 6.27
N VAL A 42 4.39 -13.43 6.14
CA VAL A 42 5.50 -14.33 6.44
C VAL A 42 5.67 -15.33 5.30
N GLY A 43 6.89 -15.82 5.09
CA GLY A 43 7.21 -16.81 4.06
C GLY A 43 8.29 -16.34 3.09
N ASP A 44 8.27 -16.87 1.86
CA ASP A 44 9.17 -16.47 0.78
C ASP A 44 9.02 -14.98 0.47
N ALA A 45 10.12 -14.23 0.50
CA ALA A 45 10.10 -12.76 0.37
C ALA A 45 9.68 -12.27 -1.03
N VAL A 46 9.83 -13.08 -2.08
CA VAL A 46 9.45 -12.68 -3.45
C VAL A 46 7.93 -12.57 -3.60
N SER A 47 7.19 -13.44 -2.93
CA SER A 47 5.72 -13.47 -2.96
C SER A 47 5.06 -12.18 -2.43
N PRO A 48 5.33 -11.70 -1.19
CA PRO A 48 4.80 -10.44 -0.69
C PRO A 48 5.39 -9.24 -1.45
N ALA A 49 6.63 -9.28 -1.94
CA ALA A 49 7.17 -8.20 -2.76
C ALA A 49 6.34 -7.97 -4.04
N LYS A 50 5.91 -9.04 -4.71
CA LYS A 50 5.01 -8.97 -5.88
C LYS A 50 3.62 -8.43 -5.50
N ALA A 51 3.08 -8.82 -4.35
CA ALA A 51 1.80 -8.30 -3.86
C ALA A 51 1.88 -6.80 -3.54
N ILE A 52 2.95 -6.39 -2.85
CA ILE A 52 3.24 -4.98 -2.55
C ILE A 52 3.37 -4.17 -3.83
N ARG A 53 4.08 -4.69 -4.85
CA ARG A 53 4.20 -3.99 -6.13
C ARG A 53 2.84 -3.73 -6.77
N ARG A 54 1.95 -4.73 -6.81
CA ARG A 54 0.59 -4.56 -7.35
C ARG A 54 -0.23 -3.54 -6.59
N ALA A 55 -0.07 -3.45 -5.27
CA ALA A 55 -0.74 -2.44 -4.46
C ALA A 55 -0.18 -1.04 -4.70
N VAL A 56 1.15 -0.92 -4.89
CA VAL A 56 1.79 0.33 -5.29
C VAL A 56 1.26 0.82 -6.64
N ASP A 57 1.03 -0.10 -7.59
CA ASP A 57 0.45 0.23 -8.91
C ASP A 57 -0.99 0.78 -8.83
N THR A 58 -1.68 0.68 -7.70
CA THR A 58 -3.00 1.30 -7.48
C THR A 58 -2.92 2.65 -6.77
N THR A 59 -1.74 3.24 -6.67
CA THR A 59 -1.51 4.57 -6.09
C THR A 59 -0.94 5.53 -7.13
N ASP A 60 -1.02 6.82 -6.86
CA ASP A 60 -0.49 7.88 -7.71
C ASP A 60 1.05 8.02 -7.60
N VAL A 61 1.75 7.08 -6.93
CA VAL A 61 3.20 7.18 -6.72
C VAL A 61 3.94 7.06 -8.05
N VAL A 62 4.88 7.99 -8.27
CA VAL A 62 5.75 7.98 -9.45
C VAL A 62 7.10 7.38 -9.05
N PRO A 63 7.61 6.37 -9.78
CA PRO A 63 8.94 5.83 -9.53
C PRO A 63 10.01 6.91 -9.64
N MET A 64 11.00 6.85 -8.75
CA MET A 64 12.17 7.74 -8.84
C MET A 64 12.91 7.50 -10.17
N PRO A 65 13.30 8.55 -10.90
CA PRO A 65 14.09 8.41 -12.12
C PRO A 65 15.38 7.63 -11.85
N GLY A 66 15.63 6.55 -12.60
CA GLY A 66 16.84 5.73 -12.46
C GLY A 66 16.73 4.55 -11.47
N GLY A 67 15.57 4.33 -10.84
CA GLY A 67 15.32 3.22 -9.92
C GLY A 67 14.91 1.89 -10.57
N ALA A 68 15.32 1.63 -11.81
CA ALA A 68 15.18 0.31 -12.40
C ALA A 68 16.37 -0.55 -11.95
N ALA A 69 16.10 -1.52 -11.07
CA ALA A 69 16.99 -2.66 -10.87
C ALA A 69 16.94 -3.58 -12.10
#